data_AF-A0A1V8UJT0-F1
#
_entry.id   AF-A0A1V8UJT0-F1
#
_cell.length_a   1.000
_cell.length_b   1.000
_cell.length_c   1.000
_cell.angle_alpha   90.00
_cell.angle_beta   90.00
_cell.angle_gamma   90.00
#
_symmetry.space_group_name_H-M   'P 1'
#
loop_
_entity.id
_entity.type
_entity.pdbx_description
1 polymer ?
#
loop_
_entity_poly.entity_id
_entity_poly.type
_entity_poly.pdbx_seq_one_letter_code
_entity_poly.pdbx_strand_id
1 'polypeptide(L)'
;MGHFYEEIPKSMIPWIKAQKMFWVASAPLSGKGHVNVSPKGGDDYFGVLDTKTFWYHELTGSGNETVSHIYEPGNNRVTILMNAFEGPPRIMRLFGHGRVLEASTPAFEAFVKEHKIDCIPGTRSIILIDIHQVGTSCGFSVPYYDFKEHRPILNDFFKKKAEKEAAGNKAESLPKYWASKNAWSMDGLPGTHNAQKTMKSDGITPLKKMVGPLAPTAYGGPGTRHAFRDMLLAAVMGALFAVLVLQYGGRMLDRDVLVKAERAIISPLATLTLAALAPTVGALRELALANRSTDRPNLFFDDQTA
;
A
#
# COMPACT_ATOMS: atom_id res chain seq x y z
N MET A 1 0.59 11.62 34.43
CA MET A 1 1.57 11.07 33.47
C MET A 1 0.82 10.16 32.51
N GLY A 2 1.20 10.09 31.23
CA GLY A 2 0.60 9.10 30.32
C GLY A 2 1.11 7.69 30.64
N HIS A 3 0.32 6.66 30.31
CA HIS A 3 0.75 5.27 30.40
C HIS A 3 0.83 4.65 29.01
N PHE A 4 1.82 3.79 28.82
CA PHE A 4 2.01 3.07 27.57
C PHE A 4 1.95 1.57 27.81
N TYR A 5 1.30 0.86 26.90
CA TYR A 5 1.10 -0.58 26.95
C TYR A 5 1.44 -1.18 25.59
N GLU A 6 1.84 -2.45 25.56
CA GLU A 6 2.04 -3.19 24.30
C GLU A 6 0.72 -3.67 23.68
N GLU A 7 -0.36 -3.69 24.45
CA GLU A 7 -1.68 -4.14 24.03
C GLU A 7 -2.78 -3.32 24.71
N ILE A 8 -3.99 -3.35 24.14
CA ILE A 8 -5.18 -2.73 24.71
C ILE A 8 -5.48 -3.42 26.04
N PRO A 9 -5.46 -2.70 27.18
CA PRO A 9 -5.90 -3.26 28.44
C PRO A 9 -7.35 -3.72 28.34
N LYS A 10 -7.65 -4.96 28.73
CA LYS A 10 -9.01 -5.53 28.61
C LYS A 10 -10.10 -4.67 29.26
N SER A 11 -9.77 -3.98 30.36
CA SER A 11 -10.65 -3.05 31.05
C SER A 11 -11.03 -1.80 30.22
N MET A 12 -10.27 -1.48 29.17
CA MET A 12 -10.49 -0.33 28.30
C MET A 12 -11.35 -0.65 27.07
N ILE A 13 -11.50 -1.93 26.71
CA ILE A 13 -12.26 -2.35 25.52
C ILE A 13 -13.71 -1.86 25.56
N PRO A 14 -14.45 -1.94 26.69
CA PRO A 14 -15.81 -1.40 26.74
C PRO A 14 -15.86 0.11 26.46
N TRP A 15 -14.87 0.86 26.94
CA TRP A 15 -14.80 2.30 26.71
C TRP A 15 -14.49 2.65 25.25
N ILE A 16 -13.62 1.87 24.60
CA ILE A 16 -13.36 1.99 23.15
C ILE A 16 -14.66 1.77 22.36
N LYS A 17 -15.38 0.69 22.64
CA LYS A 17 -16.63 0.34 21.94
C LYS A 17 -17.77 1.34 22.16
N ALA A 18 -17.75 2.07 23.27
CA ALA A 18 -18.74 3.11 23.56
C ALA A 18 -18.53 4.41 22.76
N GLN A 19 -17.36 4.61 22.14
CA GLN A 19 -17.07 5.86 21.42
C GLN A 19 -18.02 6.06 20.23
N LYS A 20 -18.48 7.29 20.04
CA LYS A 20 -19.31 7.70 18.89
C LYS A 20 -18.48 8.19 17.70
N MET A 21 -17.23 8.55 17.96
CA MET A 21 -16.30 9.00 16.94
C MET A 21 -14.86 8.71 17.36
N PHE A 22 -13.99 8.63 16.37
CA PHE A 22 -12.55 8.51 16.55
C PHE A 22 -11.82 9.26 15.44
N TRP A 23 -10.52 9.47 15.61
CA TRP A 23 -9.67 10.10 14.61
C TRP A 23 -8.68 9.10 14.07
N VAL A 24 -8.48 9.12 12.76
CA VAL A 24 -7.47 8.33 12.09
C VAL A 24 -6.37 9.27 11.63
N ALA A 25 -5.16 9.07 12.14
CA ALA A 25 -3.97 9.75 11.68
C ALA A 25 -3.10 8.81 10.86
N SER A 26 -2.60 9.29 9.72
CA SER A 26 -1.65 8.59 8.85
C SER A 26 -0.78 9.60 8.13
N ALA A 27 0.38 9.19 7.65
CA ALA A 27 1.26 10.09 6.92
C ALA A 27 2.06 9.33 5.86
N PRO A 28 2.37 9.94 4.72
CA PRO A 28 3.33 9.41 3.77
C PRO A 28 4.73 9.29 4.41
N LEU A 29 5.60 8.45 3.84
CA LEU A 29 7.01 8.36 4.23
C LEU A 29 7.79 9.61 3.83
N SER A 30 7.41 10.24 2.71
CA SER A 30 8.05 11.46 2.25
C SER A 30 7.71 12.61 3.18
N GLY A 31 8.74 13.26 3.76
CA GLY A 31 8.56 14.48 4.56
C GLY A 31 8.02 15.69 3.79
N LYS A 32 7.81 15.55 2.47
CA LYS A 32 7.14 16.55 1.61
C LYS A 32 5.64 16.34 1.49
N GLY A 33 5.14 15.16 1.86
CA GLY A 33 3.70 14.88 1.85
C GLY A 33 3.04 15.39 3.12
N HIS A 34 1.73 15.18 3.22
CA HIS A 34 0.90 15.73 4.28
C HIS A 34 0.51 14.68 5.31
N VAL A 35 0.61 15.05 6.58
CA VAL A 35 -0.02 14.28 7.65
C VAL A 35 -1.53 14.40 7.49
N ASN A 36 -2.21 13.27 7.32
CA ASN A 36 -3.65 13.20 7.26
C ASN A 36 -4.22 12.93 8.65
N VAL A 37 -5.27 13.65 9.03
CA VAL A 37 -6.08 13.39 10.22
C VAL A 37 -7.55 13.48 9.83
N SER A 38 -8.29 12.39 9.97
CA SER A 38 -9.69 12.33 9.56
C SER A 38 -10.57 11.84 10.71
N PRO A 39 -11.60 12.60 11.14
CA PRO A 39 -12.61 12.08 12.05
C PRO A 39 -13.47 11.04 11.32
N LYS A 40 -13.85 10.00 12.05
CA LYS A 40 -14.75 8.93 11.62
C LYS A 40 -15.80 8.74 12.70
N GLY A 41 -17.03 8.41 12.30
CA GLY A 41 -18.14 8.19 13.22
C GLY A 41 -19.34 7.61 12.51
N GLY A 42 -20.24 7.03 13.30
CA GLY A 42 -21.41 6.29 12.85
C GLY A 42 -21.62 5.06 13.74
N ASP A 43 -22.81 4.49 13.68
CA ASP A 43 -23.17 3.34 14.51
C ASP A 43 -22.51 2.06 13.98
N ASP A 44 -21.87 1.32 14.88
CA ASP A 44 -21.22 0.03 14.61
C ASP A 44 -20.15 0.04 13.50
N TYR A 45 -19.48 1.19 13.31
CA TYR A 45 -18.47 1.36 12.26
C TYR A 45 -17.05 0.94 12.65
N PHE A 46 -16.83 0.45 13.86
CA PHE A 46 -15.52 0.01 14.29
C PHE A 46 -15.62 -0.99 15.44
N GLY A 47 -14.54 -1.69 15.71
CA GLY A 47 -14.49 -2.63 16.81
C GLY A 47 -13.08 -3.07 17.18
N VAL A 48 -13.03 -3.92 18.19
CA VAL A 48 -11.82 -4.54 18.74
C VAL A 48 -12.03 -6.05 18.67
N LEU A 49 -11.18 -6.76 17.92
CA LEU A 49 -11.25 -8.22 17.78
C LEU A 49 -10.58 -8.91 18.97
N ASP A 50 -9.43 -8.38 19.38
CA ASP A 50 -8.61 -8.86 20.49
C ASP A 50 -7.81 -7.69 21.09
N THR A 51 -6.88 -7.96 22.02
CA THR A 51 -6.11 -6.89 22.68
C THR A 51 -5.12 -6.17 21.74
N LYS A 52 -4.89 -6.66 20.53
CA LYS A 52 -3.93 -6.12 19.55
C LYS A 52 -4.53 -5.81 18.18
N THR A 53 -5.82 -6.03 17.97
CA THR A 53 -6.45 -5.82 16.65
C THR A 53 -7.68 -4.93 16.76
N PHE A 54 -7.57 -3.74 16.17
CA PHE A 54 -8.68 -2.81 15.95
C PHE A 54 -9.11 -2.83 14.49
N TRP A 55 -10.40 -2.66 14.21
CA TRP A 55 -10.90 -2.55 12.84
C TRP A 55 -11.92 -1.41 12.71
N TYR A 56 -12.05 -0.87 11.50
CA TYR A 56 -13.12 0.08 11.20
C TYR A 56 -13.56 0.06 9.73
N HIS A 57 -14.79 0.50 9.48
CA HIS A 57 -15.32 0.77 8.14
C HIS A 57 -14.61 1.97 7.53
N GLU A 58 -13.90 1.72 6.45
CA GLU A 58 -13.44 2.78 5.56
C GLU A 58 -14.52 3.00 4.51
N LEU A 59 -15.48 3.86 4.85
CA LEU A 59 -16.56 4.26 3.96
C LEU A 59 -16.05 5.09 2.79
N THR A 60 -16.82 5.08 1.70
CA THR A 60 -16.57 5.88 0.52
C THR A 60 -16.70 7.36 0.88
N GLY A 61 -15.80 8.16 0.33
CA GLY A 61 -15.79 9.61 0.47
C GLY A 61 -14.95 10.23 -0.64
N SER A 62 -14.77 11.55 -0.58
CA SER A 62 -13.89 12.25 -1.52
C SER A 62 -12.41 11.90 -1.33
N GLY A 63 -12.00 11.53 -0.12
CA GLY A 63 -10.63 11.17 0.25
C GLY A 63 -10.33 9.66 0.26
N ASN A 64 -9.04 9.33 0.31
CA ASN A 64 -8.49 7.97 0.38
C ASN A 64 -7.05 7.96 0.96
N GLU A 65 -6.68 9.01 1.68
CA GLU A 65 -5.32 9.31 2.14
C GLU A 65 -4.78 8.18 3.03
N THR A 66 -5.56 7.74 4.02
CA THR A 66 -5.13 6.63 4.90
C THR A 66 -4.88 5.34 4.13
N VAL A 67 -5.75 4.96 3.17
CA VAL A 67 -5.51 3.77 2.35
C VAL A 67 -4.23 3.92 1.54
N SER A 68 -4.02 5.08 0.93
CA SER A 68 -2.80 5.36 0.15
C SER A 68 -1.53 5.33 0.99
N HIS A 69 -1.57 5.83 2.23
CA HIS A 69 -0.44 5.72 3.16
C HIS A 69 -0.23 4.27 3.61
N ILE A 70 -1.31 3.49 3.75
CA ILE A 70 -1.19 2.07 4.10
C ILE A 70 -0.51 1.27 2.98
N TYR A 71 -0.91 1.52 1.73
CA TYR A 71 -0.35 0.85 0.56
C TYR A 71 1.01 1.39 0.12
N GLU A 72 1.48 2.50 0.67
CA GLU A 72 2.83 2.96 0.41
C GLU A 72 3.84 1.90 0.88
N PRO A 73 4.72 1.39 -0.01
CA PRO A 73 5.67 0.34 0.34
C PRO A 73 6.53 0.71 1.54
N GLY A 74 6.52 -0.15 2.57
CA GLY A 74 7.29 0.05 3.80
C GLY A 74 6.69 1.06 4.79
N ASN A 75 5.48 1.58 4.56
CA ASN A 75 4.85 2.55 5.46
C ASN A 75 3.87 1.91 6.44
N ASN A 76 2.63 1.64 6.00
CA ASN A 76 1.51 1.11 6.77
C ASN A 76 1.20 1.69 8.16
N ARG A 77 1.85 2.77 8.61
CA ARG A 77 1.62 3.37 9.93
C ARG A 77 0.28 4.09 10.00
N VAL A 78 -0.48 3.76 11.05
CA VAL A 78 -1.74 4.41 11.38
C VAL A 78 -1.81 4.62 12.89
N THR A 79 -2.41 5.72 13.31
CA THR A 79 -2.77 5.95 14.72
C THR A 79 -4.26 6.24 14.83
N ILE A 80 -4.93 5.49 15.70
CA ILE A 80 -6.30 5.82 16.13
C ILE A 80 -6.22 6.66 17.38
N LEU A 81 -6.92 7.78 17.39
CA LEU A 81 -7.10 8.63 18.57
C LEU A 81 -8.56 8.60 18.99
N MET A 82 -8.79 8.49 20.29
CA MET A 82 -10.11 8.58 20.93
C MET A 82 -10.02 9.52 22.14
N ASN A 83 -11.10 10.24 22.39
CA ASN A 83 -11.21 11.25 23.43
C ASN A 83 -12.52 11.02 24.20
N ALA A 84 -12.46 11.03 25.53
CA ALA A 84 -13.66 11.09 26.34
C ALA A 84 -14.23 12.51 26.29
N PHE A 85 -15.42 12.64 25.72
CA PHE A 85 -16.22 13.87 25.76
C PHE A 85 -17.33 13.82 26.82
N GLU A 86 -17.42 12.70 27.52
CA GLU A 86 -18.34 12.45 28.63
C GLU A 86 -17.59 11.69 29.74
N GLY A 87 -18.07 11.81 30.98
CA GLY A 87 -17.49 11.09 32.11
C GLY A 87 -16.05 11.52 32.46
N PRO A 88 -15.21 10.61 32.98
CA PRO A 88 -13.84 10.93 33.36
C PRO A 88 -12.94 11.29 32.16
N PRO A 89 -12.08 12.32 32.27
CA PRO A 89 -11.26 12.80 31.18
C PRO A 89 -10.22 11.77 30.75
N ARG A 90 -10.22 11.39 29.47
CA ARG A 90 -9.35 10.35 28.92
C ARG A 90 -9.01 10.62 27.46
N ILE A 91 -7.78 10.34 27.11
CA ILE A 91 -7.29 10.30 25.73
C ILE A 91 -6.62 8.94 25.53
N MET A 92 -6.93 8.27 24.43
CA MET A 92 -6.30 7.00 24.05
C MET A 92 -5.78 7.06 22.62
N ARG A 93 -4.56 6.56 22.42
CA ARG A 93 -3.93 6.40 21.11
C ARG A 93 -3.63 4.93 20.90
N LEU A 94 -4.08 4.38 19.77
CA LEU A 94 -3.72 3.04 19.31
C LEU A 94 -2.74 3.21 18.15
N PHE A 95 -1.47 2.91 18.40
CA PHE A 95 -0.42 2.96 17.39
C PHE A 95 -0.28 1.57 16.76
N GLY A 96 -0.34 1.51 15.44
CA GLY A 96 -0.33 0.23 14.75
C GLY A 96 -0.01 0.33 13.27
N HIS A 97 -0.08 -0.83 12.62
CA HIS A 97 0.11 -0.98 11.20
C HIS A 97 -1.22 -1.40 10.54
N GLY A 98 -1.61 -0.67 9.51
CA GLY A 98 -2.86 -0.87 8.80
C GLY A 98 -2.79 -1.99 7.77
N ARG A 99 -3.89 -2.72 7.60
CA ARG A 99 -4.18 -3.62 6.48
C ARG A 99 -5.55 -3.27 5.93
N VAL A 100 -5.68 -3.29 4.61
CA VAL A 100 -6.92 -2.91 3.93
C VAL A 100 -7.55 -4.14 3.30
N LEU A 101 -8.78 -4.45 3.68
CA LEU A 101 -9.65 -5.40 3.00
C LEU A 101 -10.59 -4.61 2.11
N GLU A 102 -10.39 -4.66 0.80
CA GLU A 102 -11.24 -3.94 -0.15
C GLU A 102 -12.55 -4.69 -0.40
N ALA A 103 -13.65 -3.95 -0.57
CA ALA A 103 -14.95 -4.52 -0.91
C ALA A 103 -14.87 -5.41 -2.16
N SER A 104 -15.71 -6.46 -2.21
CA SER A 104 -15.75 -7.43 -3.31
C SER A 104 -14.47 -8.26 -3.48
N THR A 105 -13.62 -8.34 -2.45
CA THR A 105 -12.49 -9.28 -2.40
C THR A 105 -12.81 -10.46 -1.48
N PRO A 106 -12.27 -11.67 -1.72
CA PRO A 106 -12.54 -12.83 -0.86
C PRO A 106 -12.21 -12.59 0.62
N ALA A 107 -11.13 -11.86 0.92
CA ALA A 107 -10.73 -11.56 2.28
C ALA A 107 -11.72 -10.62 3.00
N PHE A 108 -12.27 -9.65 2.29
CA PHE A 108 -13.32 -8.77 2.82
C PHE A 108 -14.60 -9.57 3.13
N GLU A 109 -15.08 -10.37 2.17
CA GLU A 109 -16.30 -11.16 2.35
C GLU A 109 -16.18 -12.17 3.49
N ALA A 110 -15.02 -12.82 3.62
CA ALA A 110 -14.73 -13.73 4.72
C ALA A 110 -14.79 -13.01 6.08
N PHE A 111 -14.13 -11.86 6.19
CA PHE A 111 -14.09 -11.06 7.42
C PHE A 111 -15.48 -10.56 7.83
N VAL A 112 -16.23 -10.02 6.87
CA VAL A 112 -17.60 -9.53 7.09
C VAL A 112 -18.51 -10.65 7.60
N LYS A 113 -18.43 -11.84 6.98
CA LYS A 113 -19.22 -13.01 7.38
C LYS A 113 -18.83 -13.54 8.76
N GLU A 114 -17.52 -13.68 9.02
CA GLU A 114 -16.99 -14.21 10.28
C GLU A 114 -17.40 -13.33 11.47
N HIS A 115 -17.29 -12.02 11.32
CA HIS A 115 -17.55 -11.07 12.40
C HIS A 115 -18.96 -10.46 12.38
N LYS A 116 -19.83 -10.90 11.45
CA LYS A 116 -21.22 -10.44 11.29
C LYS A 116 -21.33 -8.91 11.17
N ILE A 117 -20.53 -8.35 10.28
CA ILE A 117 -20.43 -6.90 10.09
C ILE A 117 -21.49 -6.44 9.09
N ASP A 118 -22.33 -5.49 9.49
CA ASP A 118 -23.34 -4.92 8.59
C ASP A 118 -22.70 -3.91 7.63
N CYS A 119 -22.66 -4.27 6.35
CA CYS A 119 -22.14 -3.39 5.31
C CYS A 119 -23.26 -2.53 4.71
N ILE A 120 -23.04 -1.22 4.68
CA ILE A 120 -23.97 -0.25 4.06
C ILE A 120 -23.53 0.14 2.64
N PRO A 121 -24.45 0.66 1.80
CA PRO A 121 -24.09 1.31 0.55
C PRO A 121 -22.99 2.36 0.77
N GLY A 122 -21.88 2.20 0.07
CA GLY A 122 -20.69 3.03 0.24
C GLY A 122 -19.60 2.43 1.12
N THR A 123 -19.77 1.25 1.71
CA THR A 123 -18.64 0.53 2.34
C THR A 123 -17.60 0.19 1.27
N ARG A 124 -16.42 0.84 1.32
CA ARG A 124 -15.36 0.69 0.32
C ARG A 124 -14.33 -0.35 0.75
N SER A 125 -14.02 -0.37 2.05
CA SER A 125 -13.07 -1.31 2.62
C SER A 125 -13.27 -1.42 4.13
N ILE A 126 -12.71 -2.47 4.73
CA ILE A 126 -12.45 -2.56 6.17
C ILE A 126 -10.95 -2.37 6.37
N ILE A 127 -10.59 -1.50 7.31
CA ILE A 127 -9.19 -1.32 7.71
C ILE A 127 -8.99 -2.03 9.05
N LEU A 128 -8.08 -3.00 9.07
CA LEU A 128 -7.56 -3.60 10.30
C LEU A 128 -6.29 -2.89 10.70
N ILE A 129 -6.06 -2.79 11.99
CA ILE A 129 -4.88 -2.18 12.58
C ILE A 129 -4.29 -3.17 13.57
N ASP A 130 -3.09 -3.65 13.24
CA ASP A 130 -2.29 -4.50 14.11
C ASP A 130 -1.50 -3.58 15.06
N ILE A 131 -1.94 -3.54 16.32
CA ILE A 131 -1.49 -2.61 17.36
C ILE A 131 -0.17 -3.11 17.96
N HIS A 132 0.81 -2.22 17.99
CA HIS A 132 2.10 -2.47 18.66
C HIS A 132 2.27 -1.62 19.93
N GLN A 133 1.48 -0.55 20.10
CA GLN A 133 1.53 0.28 21.30
C GLN A 133 0.19 0.98 21.55
N VAL A 134 -0.18 1.08 22.82
CA VAL A 134 -1.33 1.87 23.28
C VAL A 134 -0.81 2.95 24.21
N GLY A 135 -1.14 4.20 23.95
CA GLY A 135 -0.84 5.33 24.82
C GLY A 135 -2.09 5.93 25.42
N THR A 136 -2.18 5.98 26.75
CA THR A 136 -3.24 6.69 27.46
C THR A 136 -2.69 7.96 28.10
N SER A 137 -3.48 9.02 28.08
CA SER A 137 -3.16 10.26 28.79
C SER A 137 -4.41 10.88 29.38
N CYS A 138 -4.24 11.67 30.43
CA CYS A 138 -5.35 12.43 30.99
C CYS A 138 -5.73 13.57 30.03
N GLY A 139 -7.03 13.89 29.97
CA GLY A 139 -7.58 14.94 29.13
C GLY A 139 -8.19 16.08 29.93
N PHE A 140 -7.56 16.55 31.01
CA PHE A 140 -8.17 17.54 31.93
C PHE A 140 -8.63 18.84 31.27
N SER A 141 -8.03 19.23 30.14
CA SER A 141 -8.44 20.40 29.36
C SER A 141 -9.30 20.05 28.13
N VAL A 142 -9.59 18.77 27.89
CA VAL A 142 -10.49 18.35 26.81
C VAL A 142 -11.92 18.66 27.26
N PRO A 143 -12.69 19.42 26.48
CA PRO A 143 -14.03 19.83 26.89
C PRO A 143 -15.02 18.65 26.85
N TYR A 144 -16.10 18.82 27.60
CA TYR A 144 -17.29 17.99 27.46
C TYR A 144 -18.06 18.33 26.19
N TYR A 145 -18.70 17.33 25.58
CA TYR A 145 -19.69 17.50 24.53
C TYR A 145 -20.83 16.50 24.71
N ASP A 146 -22.05 16.96 24.49
CA ASP A 146 -23.22 16.08 24.46
C ASP A 146 -23.41 15.49 23.06
N PHE A 147 -23.49 14.16 22.98
CA PHE A 147 -23.82 13.48 21.74
C PHE A 147 -25.30 13.67 21.42
N LYS A 148 -25.59 14.25 20.26
CA LYS A 148 -26.97 14.40 19.76
C LYS A 148 -27.38 13.22 18.89
N GLU A 149 -26.72 13.04 17.75
CA GLU A 149 -27.02 12.02 16.75
C GLU A 149 -25.88 11.93 15.71
N HIS A 150 -25.87 10.84 14.93
CA HIS A 150 -25.02 10.71 13.74
C HIS A 150 -25.63 11.42 12.53
N ARG A 151 -24.77 11.97 11.65
CA ARG A 151 -25.23 12.62 10.42
C ARG A 151 -25.51 11.56 9.33
N PRO A 152 -26.73 11.47 8.77
CA PRO A 152 -27.06 10.44 7.78
C PRO A 152 -26.58 10.77 6.36
N ILE A 153 -26.14 12.02 6.12
CA ILE A 153 -25.87 12.58 4.79
C ILE A 153 -24.97 11.68 3.92
N LEU A 154 -23.91 11.13 4.49
CA LEU A 154 -22.97 10.28 3.75
C LEU A 154 -23.66 8.98 3.29
N ASN A 155 -24.40 8.35 4.19
CA ASN A 155 -25.11 7.09 3.95
C ASN A 155 -26.23 7.31 2.92
N ASP A 156 -27.02 8.37 3.09
CA ASP A 156 -28.09 8.74 2.15
C ASP A 156 -27.55 9.03 0.75
N PHE A 157 -26.39 9.70 0.66
CA PHE A 157 -25.74 9.99 -0.61
C PHE A 157 -25.37 8.71 -1.36
N PHE A 158 -24.70 7.76 -0.69
CA PHE A 158 -24.29 6.51 -1.33
C PHE A 158 -25.42 5.51 -1.52
N LYS A 159 -26.46 5.54 -0.67
CA LYS A 159 -27.70 4.79 -0.89
C LYS A 159 -28.38 5.22 -2.20
N LYS A 160 -28.62 6.53 -2.39
CA LYS A 160 -29.21 7.08 -3.63
C LYS A 160 -28.37 6.75 -4.86
N LYS A 161 -27.04 6.75 -4.71
CA LYS A 161 -26.12 6.40 -5.80
C LYS A 161 -26.22 4.93 -6.18
N ALA A 162 -26.28 4.03 -5.20
CA ALA A 162 -26.51 2.61 -5.42
C ALA A 162 -27.88 2.32 -6.06
N GLU A 163 -28.93 3.01 -5.63
CA GLU A 163 -30.28 2.90 -6.24
C GLU A 163 -30.28 3.30 -7.72
N LYS A 164 -29.57 4.38 -8.08
CA LYS A 164 -29.42 4.81 -9.48
C LYS A 164 -28.63 3.81 -10.32
N GLU A 165 -27.57 3.22 -9.76
CA GLU A 165 -26.81 2.15 -10.41
C GLU A 165 -27.71 0.93 -10.66
N ALA A 166 -28.49 0.51 -9.66
CA ALA A 166 -29.46 -0.58 -9.78
C ALA A 166 -30.57 -0.29 -10.82
N ALA A 167 -30.97 0.97 -10.98
CA ALA A 167 -31.88 1.44 -12.03
C ALA A 167 -31.22 1.51 -13.43
N GLY A 168 -29.97 1.08 -13.57
CA GLY A 168 -29.27 0.97 -14.86
C GLY A 168 -28.34 2.13 -15.19
N ASN A 169 -28.25 3.17 -14.35
CA ASN A 169 -27.32 4.28 -14.58
C ASN A 169 -25.89 3.89 -14.16
N LYS A 170 -25.17 3.21 -15.06
CA LYS A 170 -23.79 2.77 -14.83
C LYS A 170 -22.79 3.90 -14.61
N ALA A 171 -23.10 5.15 -14.97
CA ALA A 171 -22.24 6.29 -14.65
C ALA A 171 -22.24 6.60 -13.15
N GLU A 172 -23.29 6.18 -12.44
CA GLU A 172 -23.41 6.36 -11.01
C GLU A 172 -22.75 5.24 -10.21
N SER A 173 -22.05 4.28 -10.82
CA SER A 173 -21.47 3.16 -10.08
C SER A 173 -20.40 3.55 -9.07
N LEU A 174 -20.33 2.82 -7.95
CA LEU A 174 -19.31 3.03 -6.92
C LEU A 174 -17.87 2.82 -7.47
N PRO A 175 -17.56 1.78 -8.26
CA PRO A 175 -16.23 1.63 -8.84
C PRO A 175 -15.77 2.82 -9.69
N LYS A 176 -16.67 3.42 -10.50
CA LYS A 176 -16.34 4.63 -11.28
C LYS A 176 -16.14 5.86 -10.40
N TYR A 177 -16.94 5.97 -9.33
CA TYR A 177 -16.72 7.00 -8.33
C TYR A 177 -15.35 6.86 -7.67
N TRP A 178 -14.96 5.64 -7.28
CA TRP A 178 -13.64 5.38 -6.71
C TRP A 178 -12.52 5.62 -7.72
N ALA A 179 -12.67 5.24 -8.98
CA ALA A 179 -11.69 5.53 -10.03
C ALA A 179 -11.48 7.03 -10.23
N SER A 180 -12.56 7.82 -10.26
CA SER A 180 -12.47 9.27 -10.43
C SER A 180 -11.95 10.00 -9.19
N LYS A 181 -12.36 9.60 -7.98
CA LYS A 181 -12.06 10.35 -6.74
C LYS A 181 -11.04 9.71 -5.83
N ASN A 182 -10.81 8.41 -5.90
CA ASN A 182 -10.03 7.66 -4.94
C ASN A 182 -8.89 6.86 -5.56
N ALA A 183 -8.65 6.99 -6.87
CA ALA A 183 -7.49 6.39 -7.51
C ALA A 183 -6.18 6.99 -6.97
N TRP A 184 -6.17 8.28 -6.61
CA TRP A 184 -4.97 8.96 -6.10
C TRP A 184 -5.27 9.74 -4.84
N SER A 185 -4.35 9.72 -3.88
CA SER A 185 -4.35 10.64 -2.75
C SER A 185 -4.04 12.07 -3.19
N MET A 186 -4.23 13.03 -2.29
CA MET A 186 -3.83 14.42 -2.51
C MET A 186 -2.34 14.57 -2.86
N ASP A 187 -1.48 13.76 -2.24
CA ASP A 187 -0.04 13.78 -2.45
C ASP A 187 0.42 13.00 -3.69
N GLY A 188 -0.48 12.31 -4.39
CA GLY A 188 -0.16 11.52 -5.58
C GLY A 188 0.26 10.08 -5.31
N LEU A 189 -0.11 9.52 -4.16
CA LEU A 189 0.03 8.09 -3.87
C LEU A 189 -1.15 7.30 -4.45
N PRO A 190 -0.94 6.06 -4.96
CA PRO A 190 -2.04 5.20 -5.38
C PRO A 190 -3.03 4.93 -4.24
N GLY A 191 -4.32 4.96 -4.54
CA GLY A 191 -5.40 4.59 -3.63
C GLY A 191 -5.76 3.10 -3.70
N THR A 192 -7.05 2.79 -3.58
CA THR A 192 -7.52 1.39 -3.59
C THR A 192 -7.19 0.69 -4.91
N HIS A 193 -6.86 -0.60 -4.85
CA HIS A 193 -6.60 -1.41 -6.05
C HIS A 193 -7.83 -1.48 -6.95
N ASN A 194 -9.03 -1.55 -6.39
CA ASN A 194 -10.28 -1.49 -7.14
C ASN A 194 -10.40 -0.17 -7.92
N ALA A 195 -10.09 0.97 -7.30
CA ALA A 195 -10.10 2.27 -7.98
C ALA A 195 -9.04 2.32 -9.10
N GLN A 196 -7.84 1.84 -8.83
CA GLN A 196 -6.73 1.78 -9.79
C GLN A 196 -7.07 0.89 -11.00
N LYS A 197 -7.70 -0.26 -10.76
CA LYS A 197 -8.13 -1.19 -11.80
C LYS A 197 -9.21 -0.56 -12.68
N THR A 198 -10.28 -0.03 -12.08
CA THR A 198 -11.38 0.60 -12.83
C THR A 198 -10.92 1.85 -13.56
N MET A 199 -10.03 2.65 -12.99
CA MET A 199 -9.43 3.82 -13.65
C MET A 199 -8.74 3.41 -14.95
N LYS A 200 -7.95 2.33 -14.93
CA LYS A 200 -7.22 1.83 -16.11
C LYS A 200 -8.15 1.17 -17.12
N SER A 201 -9.08 0.33 -16.69
CA SER A 201 -9.98 -0.40 -17.59
C SER A 201 -10.95 0.52 -18.33
N ASP A 202 -11.45 1.55 -17.64
CA ASP A 202 -12.51 2.42 -18.15
C ASP A 202 -11.96 3.75 -18.70
N GLY A 203 -10.63 3.95 -18.67
CA GLY A 203 -9.99 5.19 -19.14
C GLY A 203 -10.41 6.45 -18.38
N ILE A 204 -10.72 6.32 -17.08
CA ILE A 204 -11.25 7.43 -16.28
C ILE A 204 -10.10 8.36 -15.87
N THR A 205 -10.25 9.65 -16.18
CA THR A 205 -9.32 10.68 -15.68
C THR A 205 -9.66 11.04 -14.23
N PRO A 206 -8.74 10.85 -13.26
CA PRO A 206 -8.98 11.20 -11.87
C PRO A 206 -9.14 12.70 -11.67
N LEU A 207 -9.98 13.07 -10.70
CA LEU A 207 -10.18 14.45 -10.30
C LEU A 207 -8.95 14.98 -9.56
N LYS A 208 -8.54 16.20 -9.91
CA LYS A 208 -7.47 16.91 -9.22
C LYS A 208 -7.91 17.26 -7.80
N LYS A 209 -7.15 16.84 -6.80
CA LYS A 209 -7.47 17.00 -5.38
C LYS A 209 -7.18 18.40 -4.85
N MET A 210 -6.04 18.95 -5.23
CA MET A 210 -5.58 20.27 -4.81
C MET A 210 -5.34 21.12 -6.05
N VAL A 211 -5.85 22.35 -6.04
CA VAL A 211 -5.65 23.34 -7.10
C VAL A 211 -4.87 24.53 -6.52
N GLY A 212 -3.92 25.05 -7.28
CA GLY A 212 -3.12 26.21 -6.89
C GLY A 212 -1.61 25.97 -6.99
N PRO A 213 -0.79 27.00 -6.73
CA PRO A 213 0.67 26.94 -6.86
C PRO A 213 1.35 25.93 -5.92
N LEU A 214 0.68 25.61 -4.81
CA LEU A 214 1.17 24.66 -3.81
C LEU A 214 0.70 23.23 -4.04
N ALA A 215 -0.06 22.98 -5.12
CA ALA A 215 -0.52 21.63 -5.43
C ALA A 215 0.69 20.73 -5.75
N PRO A 216 0.78 19.54 -5.13
CA PRO A 216 1.87 18.62 -5.42
C PRO A 216 1.83 18.22 -6.90
N THR A 217 2.98 18.31 -7.57
CA THR A 217 3.12 18.00 -8.99
C THR A 217 3.54 16.56 -9.24
N ALA A 218 4.20 15.93 -8.27
CA ALA A 218 4.51 14.50 -8.23
C ALA A 218 4.80 14.05 -6.79
N TYR A 219 4.32 12.87 -6.40
CA TYR A 219 4.77 12.26 -5.15
C TYR A 219 6.23 11.83 -5.29
N GLY A 220 7.14 12.56 -4.65
CA GLY A 220 8.52 12.14 -4.52
C GLY A 220 8.60 10.99 -3.53
N GLY A 221 8.43 9.75 -4.01
CA GLY A 221 8.59 8.56 -3.18
C GLY A 221 9.98 8.51 -2.54
N PRO A 222 10.16 7.80 -1.42
CA PRO A 222 11.42 7.69 -0.69
C PRO A 222 12.48 6.82 -1.41
N GLY A 223 12.61 6.91 -2.73
CA GLY A 223 13.33 5.89 -3.52
C GLY A 223 14.38 6.39 -4.51
N THR A 224 14.15 7.44 -5.30
CA THR A 224 15.03 7.66 -6.46
C THR A 224 16.35 8.34 -6.13
N ARG A 225 16.37 9.29 -5.18
CA ARG A 225 17.64 9.94 -4.77
C ARG A 225 18.51 9.05 -3.88
N HIS A 226 17.90 8.24 -3.01
CA HIS A 226 18.64 7.31 -2.16
C HIS A 226 19.15 6.13 -2.98
N ALA A 227 18.33 5.51 -3.83
CA ALA A 227 18.79 4.42 -4.69
C ALA A 227 19.95 4.84 -5.61
N PHE A 228 19.89 6.02 -6.24
CA PHE A 228 21.00 6.49 -7.06
C PHE A 228 22.26 6.76 -6.22
N ARG A 229 22.13 7.45 -5.08
CA ARG A 229 23.26 7.71 -4.18
C ARG A 229 23.87 6.42 -3.65
N ASP A 230 23.05 5.47 -3.24
CA ASP A 230 23.48 4.22 -2.62
C ASP A 230 24.08 3.28 -3.69
N MET A 231 23.58 3.31 -4.92
CA MET A 231 24.18 2.64 -6.08
C MET A 231 25.54 3.26 -6.45
N LEU A 232 25.66 4.59 -6.38
CA LEU A 232 26.92 5.31 -6.59
C LEU A 232 27.92 5.00 -5.48
N LEU A 233 27.46 4.97 -4.22
CA LEU A 233 28.26 4.61 -3.06
C LEU A 233 28.75 3.16 -3.15
N ALA A 234 27.87 2.22 -3.54
CA ALA A 234 28.25 0.83 -3.77
C ALA A 234 29.27 0.69 -4.90
N ALA A 235 29.13 1.44 -6.00
CA ALA A 235 30.09 1.46 -7.10
C ALA A 235 31.45 2.02 -6.65
N VAL A 236 31.48 3.13 -5.90
CA VAL A 236 32.71 3.72 -5.36
C VAL A 236 33.38 2.78 -4.37
N MET A 237 32.63 2.21 -3.43
CA MET A 237 33.15 1.25 -2.45
C MET A 237 33.68 -0.02 -3.13
N GLY A 238 33.00 -0.52 -4.16
CA GLY A 238 33.46 -1.65 -4.98
C GLY A 238 34.75 -1.34 -5.73
N ALA A 239 34.87 -0.14 -6.32
CA ALA A 239 36.10 0.31 -6.98
C ALA A 239 37.28 0.47 -6.01
N LEU A 240 37.04 1.07 -4.84
CA LEU A 240 38.05 1.20 -3.78
C LEU A 240 38.49 -0.17 -3.25
N PHE A 241 37.55 -1.09 -3.06
CA PHE A 241 37.84 -2.47 -2.66
C PHE A 241 38.67 -3.19 -3.73
N ALA A 242 38.34 -3.05 -5.01
CA ALA A 242 39.12 -3.62 -6.11
C ALA A 242 40.55 -3.05 -6.16
N VAL A 243 40.72 -1.73 -5.98
CA VAL A 243 42.05 -1.10 -5.90
C VAL A 243 42.84 -1.63 -4.71
N LEU A 244 42.22 -1.78 -3.54
CA LEU A 244 42.85 -2.35 -2.36
C LEU A 244 43.29 -3.80 -2.60
N VAL A 245 42.44 -4.62 -3.22
CA VAL A 245 42.77 -6.01 -3.58
C VAL A 245 43.92 -6.07 -4.60
N LEU A 246 43.96 -5.18 -5.59
CA LEU A 246 45.03 -5.13 -6.58
C LEU A 246 46.36 -4.63 -5.98
N GLN A 247 46.33 -3.63 -5.10
CA GLN A 247 47.53 -3.05 -4.49
C GLN A 247 48.09 -3.88 -3.33
N TYR A 248 47.23 -4.56 -2.57
CA TYR A 248 47.61 -5.22 -1.33
C TYR A 248 47.25 -6.71 -1.28
N GLY A 249 46.42 -7.21 -2.19
CA GLY A 249 46.04 -8.64 -2.23
C GLY A 249 47.22 -9.56 -2.47
N GLY A 250 48.20 -9.14 -3.28
CA GLY A 250 49.47 -9.87 -3.47
C GLY A 250 50.41 -9.84 -2.25
N ARG A 251 50.14 -8.98 -1.25
CA ARG A 251 50.90 -8.91 0.01
C ARG A 251 50.17 -9.57 1.18
N MET A 252 48.85 -9.71 1.11
CA MET A 252 48.02 -10.34 2.16
C MET A 252 47.76 -11.83 1.92
N LEU A 253 47.90 -12.32 0.70
CA LEU A 253 47.65 -13.72 0.37
C LEU A 253 48.96 -14.44 0.11
N ASP A 254 49.30 -15.34 1.04
CA ASP A 254 50.30 -16.36 0.82
C ASP A 254 49.95 -17.12 -0.48
N ARG A 255 50.95 -17.41 -1.32
CA ARG A 255 50.75 -18.04 -2.63
C ARG A 255 49.97 -19.34 -2.52
N ASP A 256 50.13 -20.05 -1.41
CA ASP A 256 49.43 -21.31 -1.12
C ASP A 256 47.93 -21.14 -0.83
N VAL A 257 47.50 -19.97 -0.32
CA VAL A 257 46.07 -19.66 -0.10
C VAL A 257 45.39 -19.29 -1.41
N LEU A 258 46.07 -18.54 -2.29
CA LEU A 258 45.57 -18.21 -3.64
C LEU A 258 45.37 -19.47 -4.49
N VAL A 259 46.33 -20.40 -4.48
CA VAL A 259 46.23 -21.67 -5.21
C VAL A 259 45.14 -22.57 -4.63
N LYS A 260 44.94 -22.58 -3.30
CA LYS A 260 43.82 -23.29 -2.66
C LYS A 260 42.46 -22.66 -2.98
N ALA A 261 42.34 -21.33 -2.98
CA ALA A 261 41.10 -20.63 -3.31
C ALA A 261 40.71 -20.77 -4.79
N GLU A 262 41.70 -20.76 -5.69
CA GLU A 262 41.50 -21.02 -7.12
C GLU A 262 40.96 -22.44 -7.36
N ARG A 263 41.50 -23.44 -6.67
CA ARG A 263 41.02 -24.84 -6.73
C ARG A 263 39.68 -25.07 -6.02
N ALA A 264 39.42 -24.37 -4.91
CA ALA A 264 38.24 -24.61 -4.08
C ALA A 264 37.00 -23.80 -4.49
N ILE A 265 37.18 -22.61 -5.07
CA ILE A 265 36.08 -21.66 -5.32
C ILE A 265 35.97 -21.32 -6.80
N ILE A 266 37.07 -20.96 -7.46
CA ILE A 266 37.03 -20.42 -8.83
C ILE A 266 36.77 -21.52 -9.86
N SER A 267 37.43 -22.68 -9.73
CA SER A 267 37.19 -23.84 -10.59
C SER A 267 35.73 -24.33 -10.59
N PRO A 268 35.08 -24.58 -9.44
CA PRO A 268 33.68 -24.99 -9.42
C PRO A 268 32.72 -23.89 -9.88
N LEU A 269 32.99 -22.60 -9.59
CA LEU A 269 32.16 -21.50 -10.10
C LEU A 269 32.25 -21.36 -11.63
N ALA A 270 33.44 -21.46 -12.21
CA ALA A 270 33.60 -21.42 -13.67
C ALA A 270 32.87 -22.60 -14.34
N THR A 271 32.89 -23.77 -13.71
CA THR A 271 32.18 -24.96 -14.17
C THR A 271 30.66 -24.80 -14.05
N LEU A 272 30.17 -24.22 -12.95
CA LEU A 272 28.75 -23.88 -12.75
C LEU A 272 28.26 -22.80 -13.72
N THR A 273 29.09 -21.80 -14.03
CA THR A 273 28.74 -20.72 -14.95
C THR A 273 28.71 -21.22 -16.40
N LEU A 274 29.65 -22.08 -16.81
CA LEU A 274 29.59 -22.76 -18.10
C LEU A 274 28.39 -23.72 -18.19
N ALA A 275 28.08 -24.46 -17.13
CA ALA A 275 26.91 -25.35 -17.09
C ALA A 275 25.58 -24.58 -17.15
N ALA A 276 25.51 -23.39 -16.54
CA ALA A 276 24.33 -22.52 -16.58
C ALA A 276 24.13 -21.83 -17.94
N LEU A 277 25.21 -21.59 -18.70
CA LEU A 277 25.16 -20.98 -20.04
C LEU A 277 24.97 -22.00 -21.18
N ALA A 278 25.24 -23.29 -20.94
CA ALA A 278 25.09 -24.34 -21.96
C ALA A 278 23.66 -24.46 -22.54
N PRO A 279 22.56 -24.36 -21.75
CA PRO A 279 21.20 -24.40 -22.30
C PRO A 279 20.88 -23.19 -23.18
N THR A 280 21.43 -22.01 -22.83
CA THR A 280 21.20 -20.74 -23.54
C THR A 280 21.94 -20.73 -24.88
N VAL A 281 23.16 -21.26 -24.93
CA VAL A 281 23.93 -21.40 -26.17
C VAL A 281 23.33 -22.48 -27.07
N GLY A 282 22.82 -23.58 -26.51
CA GLY A 282 22.06 -24.61 -27.25
C GLY A 282 20.80 -24.05 -27.90
N ALA A 283 20.00 -23.27 -27.15
CA ALA A 283 18.80 -22.63 -27.66
C ALA A 283 19.09 -21.60 -28.77
N LEU A 284 20.18 -20.83 -28.65
CA LEU A 284 20.61 -19.88 -29.69
C LEU A 284 21.08 -20.59 -30.97
N ARG A 285 21.68 -21.78 -30.85
CA ARG A 285 22.12 -22.59 -32.00
C ARG A 285 20.95 -23.24 -32.74
N GLU A 286 19.95 -23.72 -32.00
CA GLU A 286 18.66 -24.21 -32.55
C GLU A 286 17.90 -23.09 -33.27
N LEU A 287 17.82 -21.89 -32.68
CA LEU A 287 17.23 -20.70 -33.31
C LEU A 287 17.98 -20.26 -34.58
N ALA A 288 19.31 -20.35 -34.58
CA ALA A 288 20.12 -20.01 -35.75
C ALA A 288 20.02 -21.05 -36.90
N LEU A 289 19.70 -22.31 -36.58
CA LEU A 289 19.47 -23.38 -37.56
C LEU A 289 18.04 -23.32 -38.12
N ALA A 290 17.04 -23.05 -37.28
CA ALA A 290 15.64 -22.86 -37.71
C ALA A 290 15.47 -21.66 -38.65
N ASN A 291 16.29 -20.61 -38.49
CA ASN A 291 16.24 -19.42 -39.34
C ASN A 291 16.97 -19.58 -40.69
N ARG A 292 17.62 -20.73 -40.94
CA ARG A 292 18.24 -21.08 -42.23
C ARG A 292 17.37 -22.00 -43.09
N SER A 293 16.24 -22.52 -42.59
CA SER A 293 15.39 -23.47 -43.31
C SER A 293 14.06 -22.91 -43.79
N THR A 294 13.84 -21.60 -43.76
CA THR A 294 12.67 -20.99 -44.41
C THR A 294 12.98 -20.65 -45.86
N ASP A 295 12.85 -21.64 -46.74
CA ASP A 295 12.61 -21.41 -48.16
C ASP A 295 11.33 -20.57 -48.30
N ARG A 296 11.48 -19.36 -48.85
CA ARG A 296 10.34 -18.56 -49.29
C ARG A 296 9.87 -19.12 -50.64
N PRO A 297 8.60 -19.51 -50.83
CA PRO A 297 8.10 -19.74 -52.17
C PRO A 297 7.93 -18.40 -52.89
N ASN A 298 8.49 -18.32 -54.10
CA ASN A 298 8.26 -17.25 -55.06
C ASN A 298 6.76 -17.20 -55.42
N LEU A 299 6.13 -16.06 -55.15
CA LEU A 299 4.84 -15.69 -55.74
C LEU A 299 5.09 -15.24 -57.19
N PHE A 300 4.90 -16.17 -58.12
CA PHE A 300 4.67 -15.85 -59.53
C PHE A 300 3.24 -15.33 -59.69
N PHE A 301 3.13 -14.15 -60.29
CA PHE A 301 1.91 -13.71 -60.98
C PHE A 301 1.78 -14.56 -62.25
N ASP A 302 0.61 -15.14 -62.48
CA ASP A 302 0.16 -15.42 -63.84
C ASP A 302 -1.35 -15.17 -63.96
N ASP A 303 -1.67 -14.56 -65.10
CA ASP A 303 -2.95 -14.10 -65.57
C ASP A 303 -3.48 -15.15 -66.54
N GLN A 304 -4.69 -15.72 -66.33
CA GLN A 304 -5.59 -16.19 -67.40
C GLN A 304 -6.88 -16.86 -66.88
N THR A 305 -8.01 -16.24 -67.25
CA THR A 305 -9.27 -16.81 -67.77
C THR A 305 -9.84 -18.13 -67.23
N ALA A 306 -10.98 -18.05 -66.53
CA ALA A 306 -12.30 -18.62 -66.88
C ALA A 306 -13.33 -18.31 -65.78
#